data_AF-A0A9E6TQB2-F1
#
_entry.id   AF-A0A9E6TQB2-F1
#
_cell.length_a   1.000
_cell.length_b   1.000
_cell.length_c   1.000
_cell.angle_alpha   90.00
_cell.angle_beta   90.00
_cell.angle_gamma   90.00
#
_symmetry.space_group_name_H-M   'P 1'
#
loop_
_entity.id
_entity.type
_entity.pdbx_description
1 polymer ?
#
loop_
_entity_poly.entity_id
_entity_poly.type
_entity_poly.pdbx_seq_one_letter_code
_entity_poly.pdbx_strand_id
1 'polypeptide(L)' 'MYSQPRHYPPGASKRFALEQNQRLFDKAFALQHAAYEMLERSDLDAETFSHYQALKTKAHNQAREAIEHLQLVDRDIA' A
#
# COMPACT_ATOMS: atom_id res chain seq x y z
N MET A 1 -30.46 9.50 -29.02
CA MET A 1 -30.85 9.20 -27.63
C MET A 1 -29.57 9.08 -26.82
N TYR A 2 -29.30 10.04 -25.95
CA TYR A 2 -28.06 10.11 -25.18
C TYR A 2 -28.03 9.02 -24.11
N SER A 3 -26.92 8.28 -24.06
CA SER A 3 -26.63 7.20 -23.12
C SER A 3 -26.70 7.70 -21.67
N GLN A 4 -27.47 7.01 -20.83
CA GLN A 4 -27.59 7.31 -19.41
C GLN A 4 -26.23 7.23 -18.69
N PRO A 5 -25.92 8.15 -17.76
CA PRO A 5 -24.76 8.02 -16.91
C PRO A 5 -24.96 6.83 -15.97
N ARG A 6 -24.04 5.86 -16.01
CA ARG A 6 -23.99 4.76 -15.05
C ARG A 6 -23.82 5.35 -13.66
N HIS A 7 -24.92 5.45 -12.92
CA HIS A 7 -24.93 5.80 -11.52
C HIS A 7 -24.35 4.60 -10.76
N TYR A 8 -23.02 4.56 -10.62
CA TYR A 8 -22.37 3.61 -9.71
C TYR A 8 -22.84 3.96 -8.30
N PRO A 9 -23.38 3.00 -7.52
CA PRO A 9 -23.83 3.30 -6.18
C PRO A 9 -22.65 3.86 -5.37
N PRO A 10 -22.82 4.98 -4.64
CA PRO A 10 -21.72 5.70 -3.97
C PRO A 10 -20.94 4.87 -2.94
N GLY A 11 -21.45 3.68 -2.55
CA GLY A 11 -20.75 2.73 -1.69
C GLY A 11 -19.81 1.74 -2.41
N ALA A 12 -19.94 1.53 -3.72
CA ALA A 12 -19.13 0.55 -4.46
C ALA A 12 -17.68 1.03 -4.64
N SER A 13 -17.49 2.32 -4.94
CA SER A 13 -16.15 2.95 -5.02
C SER A 13 -15.47 3.00 -3.66
N LYS A 14 -16.22 3.28 -2.59
CA LYS A 14 -15.73 3.28 -1.21
C LYS A 14 -15.24 1.90 -0.76
N ARG A 15 -16.02 0.86 -1.01
CA ARG A 15 -15.62 -0.53 -0.69
C ARG A 15 -14.38 -0.93 -1.47
N PHE A 16 -14.32 -0.61 -2.76
CA PHE A 16 -13.15 -0.91 -3.59
C PHE A 16 -11.89 -0.17 -3.10
N ALA A 17 -12.00 1.11 -2.74
CA ALA A 17 -10.88 1.88 -2.18
C ALA A 17 -10.36 1.29 -0.86
N LEU A 18 -11.26 0.86 0.03
CA LEU A 18 -10.91 0.20 1.29
C LEU A 18 -10.26 -1.17 1.07
N GLU A 19 -10.79 -1.97 0.14
CA GLU A 19 -10.20 -3.27 -0.22
C GLU A 19 -8.79 -3.11 -0.84
N GLN A 20 -8.56 -2.06 -1.63
CA GLN A 20 -7.22 -1.76 -2.15
C GLN A 20 -6.26 -1.30 -1.06
N ASN A 21 -6.72 -0.46 -0.12
CA ASN A 21 -5.92 -0.05 1.02
C ASN A 21 -5.53 -1.25 1.90
N GLN A 22 -6.46 -2.15 2.20
CA GLN A 22 -6.20 -3.37 2.94
C GLN A 22 -5.09 -4.20 2.28
N ARG A 23 -5.18 -4.40 0.95
CA ARG A 23 -4.16 -5.12 0.18
C ARG A 23 -2.79 -4.46 0.20
N LEU A 24 -2.74 -3.12 0.22
CA LEU A 24 -1.48 -2.38 0.33
C LEU A 24 -0.86 -2.57 1.72
N PHE A 25 -1.66 -2.52 2.78
CA PHE A 25 -1.21 -2.80 4.15
C PHE A 25 -0.69 -4.23 4.31
N ASP A 26 -1.41 -5.22 3.79
CA ASP A 26 -0.99 -6.62 3.87
C ASP A 26 0.36 -6.85 3.17
N LYS A 27 0.57 -6.21 2.00
CA LYS A 27 1.85 -6.24 1.29
C LYS A 27 2.96 -5.55 2.07
N ALA A 28 2.68 -4.39 2.66
CA ALA A 28 3.65 -3.68 3.47
C ALA A 28 4.07 -4.52 4.69
N PHE A 29 3.10 -5.14 5.37
CA PHE A 29 3.35 -6.02 6.51
C PHE A 29 4.19 -7.25 6.14
N ALA A 30 3.89 -7.90 5.00
CA ALA A 30 4.67 -9.03 4.52
C ALA A 30 6.12 -8.64 4.19
N LEU A 31 6.34 -7.48 3.57
CA LEU A 31 7.68 -6.96 3.30
C LEU A 31 8.44 -6.64 4.60
N GLN A 32 7.74 -6.11 5.59
CA GLN A 32 8.32 -5.77 6.89
C GLN A 32 8.72 -7.03 7.66
N HIS A 33 7.87 -8.07 7.64
CA HIS A 33 8.19 -9.37 8.24
C HIS A 33 9.40 -10.02 7.58
N ALA A 34 9.44 -10.06 6.24
CA ALA A 34 10.58 -10.59 5.50
C ALA A 34 11.88 -9.83 5.82
N ALA A 35 11.80 -8.50 5.97
CA ALA A 35 12.94 -7.68 6.37
C ALA A 35 13.42 -7.99 7.79
N TYR A 36 12.51 -8.26 8.74
CA TYR A 36 12.87 -8.68 10.10
C TYR A 36 13.50 -10.08 10.13
N GLU A 37 12.98 -11.03 9.37
CA GLU A 37 13.55 -12.39 9.26
C GLU A 37 14.98 -12.36 8.68
N MET A 38 15.29 -11.41 7.80
CA MET A 38 16.65 -11.20 7.31
C MET A 38 17.60 -10.66 8.39
N LEU A 39 17.10 -9.87 9.35
CA LEU A 39 17.89 -9.33 10.47
C LEU A 39 18.15 -10.35 11.59
N GLU A 40 17.33 -11.40 11.68
CA GLU A 40 17.54 -12.51 12.63
C GLU A 40 18.66 -13.48 12.20
N ARG A 41 19.14 -13.37 10.95
CA ARG A 41 20.27 -14.17 10.46
C ARG A 41 21.57 -13.56 10.97
N SER A 42 22.34 -14.34 11.72
CA SER A 42 23.60 -13.93 12.38
C SER A 42 24.77 -13.61 11.42
N ASP A 43 24.52 -13.62 10.12
CA ASP A 43 25.48 -13.32 9.05
C ASP A 43 24.98 -12.09 8.28
N LEU A 44 25.02 -10.94 8.95
CA LEU A 44 24.59 -9.65 8.40
C LEU A 44 25.74 -9.07 7.56
N ASP A 45 25.84 -9.54 6.32
CA ASP A 45 26.75 -8.96 5.35
C ASP A 45 26.17 -7.63 4.76
N ALA A 46 27.04 -6.79 4.19
CA ALA A 46 26.69 -5.50 3.61
C ALA A 46 25.63 -5.59 2.48
N GLU A 47 25.58 -6.70 1.74
CA GLU A 47 24.56 -7.00 0.72
C GLU A 47 23.18 -7.21 1.36
N THR A 48 23.12 -7.97 2.46
CA THR A 48 21.91 -8.17 3.26
C THR A 48 21.37 -6.85 3.82
N PHE A 49 22.25 -5.97 4.31
CA PHE A 49 21.87 -4.63 4.78
C PHE A 49 21.37 -3.72 3.64
N SER A 50 22.00 -3.80 2.47
CA SER A 50 21.56 -3.05 1.28
C SER A 50 20.18 -3.51 0.81
N HIS A 51 19.91 -4.82 0.84
CA HIS A 51 18.60 -5.37 0.51
C HIS A 51 17.53 -4.92 1.51
N TYR A 52 17.84 -4.96 2.80
CA TYR A 52 16.98 -4.41 3.85
C TYR A 52 16.63 -2.94 3.61
N GLN A 53 17.62 -2.10 3.26
CA GLN A 53 17.40 -0.67 3.01
C GLN A 53 16.51 -0.43 1.78
N ALA A 54 16.67 -1.24 0.72
CA ALA A 54 15.83 -1.19 -0.46
C ALA A 54 14.37 -1.57 -0.13
N LEU A 55 14.17 -2.65 0.63
CA LEU A 55 12.84 -3.07 1.10
C LEU A 55 12.18 -2.01 1.96
N LYS A 56 12.92 -1.41 2.91
CA LYS A 56 12.41 -0.34 3.77
C LYS A 56 11.97 0.89 2.97
N THR A 57 12.75 1.27 1.97
CA THR A 57 12.43 2.41 1.09
C THR A 57 11.18 2.14 0.27
N LYS A 58 11.06 0.92 -0.27
CA LYS A 58 9.88 0.48 -1.01
C LYS A 58 8.62 0.51 -0.13
N ALA A 59 8.70 0.01 1.10
CA ALA A 59 7.59 0.04 2.05
C ALA A 59 7.16 1.48 2.38
N HIS A 60 8.12 2.39 2.60
CA HIS A 60 7.82 3.81 2.83
C HIS A 60 7.10 4.47 1.66
N ASN A 61 7.56 4.19 0.42
CA ASN A 61 6.92 4.75 -0.77
C ASN A 61 5.48 4.24 -0.91
N GLN A 62 5.24 2.95 -0.69
CA GLN A 62 3.89 2.37 -0.74
C GLN A 62 2.98 2.93 0.35
N ALA A 63 3.50 3.14 1.56
CA ALA A 63 2.74 3.77 2.65
C ALA A 63 2.35 5.22 2.31
N ARG A 64 3.28 5.99 1.71
CA ARG A 64 3.02 7.35 1.27
C ARG A 64 1.95 7.38 0.17
N GLU A 65 2.05 6.53 -0.84
CA GLU A 65 1.04 6.40 -1.90
C GLU A 65 -0.34 6.06 -1.32
N ALA A 66 -0.43 5.13 -0.36
CA ALA A 66 -1.70 4.80 0.30
C ALA A 66 -2.31 6.00 1.05
N ILE A 67 -1.48 6.80 1.73
CA ILE A 67 -1.93 8.03 2.40
C ILE A 67 -2.44 9.06 1.39
N GLU A 68 -1.73 9.26 0.27
CA GLU A 68 -2.14 10.16 -0.80
C GLU A 68 -3.47 9.70 -1.44
N HIS A 69 -3.63 8.40 -1.67
CA HIS A 69 -4.88 7.82 -2.15
C HIS A 69 -6.04 8.02 -1.15
N LEU A 70 -5.79 7.83 0.15
CA LEU A 70 -6.80 8.10 1.20
C LEU A 70 -7.22 9.58 1.21
N GLN A 71 -6.28 10.51 1.11
CA GLN A 71 -6.58 11.94 1.06
C GLN A 71 -7.37 12.33 -0.19
N LEU A 72 -7.07 11.71 -1.34
CA LEU A 72 -7.80 11.93 -2.58
C LEU A 72 -9.24 11.42 -2.46
N VAL A 73 -9.44 10.24 -1.88
CA VAL A 73 -10.78 9.67 -1.60
C VAL A 73 -11.56 10.56 -0.63
N ASP A 74 -10.94 11.07 0.44
CA ASP A 74 -11.60 12.00 1.36
C ASP A 74 -11.99 13.33 0.68
N ARG A 75 -11.19 13.82 -0.28
CA ARG A 75 -11.52 15.03 -1.06
C ARG A 75 -12.58 14.82 -2.13
N ASP A 76 -12.65 13.64 -2.76
CA ASP A 76 -13.68 13.31 -3.76
C ASP A 76 -15.06 13.06 -3.09
N ILE A 77 -15.06 12.83 -1.77
CA ILE A 77 -16.27 12.62 -0.97
C ILE A 77 -16.77 13.94 -0.31
N ALA A 78 -15.95 15.00 -0.27
CA ALA A 78 -16.29 16.31 0.32
C ALA A 78 -16.98 17.26 -0.68
#